data_AF-A0A4V3WGT3-F1
#
_entry.id   AF-A0A4V3WGT3-F1
#
_cell.length_a   1.000
_cell.length_b   1.000
_cell.length_c   1.000
_cell.angle_alpha   90.00
_cell.angle_beta   90.00
_cell.angle_gamma   90.00
#
_symmetry.space_group_name_H-M   'P 1'
#
loop_
_entity.id
_entity.type
_entity.pdbx_description
1 polymer ?
#
loop_
_entity_poly.entity_id
_entity_poly.type
_entity_poly.pdbx_seq_one_letter_code
_entity_poly.pdbx_strand_id
1 'polypeptide(L)'
;MKATQQEVQVTLTGTGQPHMLLLDGRALPIREVIDRWRYGGRWWLGEVPRECFLIQAGSLTAELHHAAPPDGRWWLARVQD
;
A
#
# COMPACT_ATOMS: atom_id res chain seq x y z
N MET A 1 -12.63 -8.20 -0.72
CA MET A 1 -12.06 -6.84 -0.50
C MET A 1 -12.83 -5.74 -1.23
N LYS A 2 -13.28 -4.74 -0.47
CA LYS A 2 -13.93 -3.49 -0.90
C LYS A 2 -12.89 -2.50 -1.43
N ALA A 3 -13.17 -1.81 -2.53
CA ALA A 3 -12.29 -0.76 -3.06
C ALA A 3 -12.49 0.57 -2.30
N THR A 4 -11.38 1.27 -2.02
CA THR A 4 -11.37 2.51 -1.22
C THR A 4 -10.70 3.67 -1.93
N GLN A 5 -9.54 3.44 -2.57
CA GLN A 5 -8.74 4.48 -3.23
C GLN A 5 -8.47 5.70 -2.32
N GLN A 6 -8.13 5.42 -1.05
CA GLN A 6 -7.89 6.43 -0.02
C GLN A 6 -6.38 6.65 0.12
N GLU A 7 -5.93 7.91 0.15
CA GLU A 7 -4.54 8.23 0.47
C GLU A 7 -4.25 7.94 1.95
N VAL A 8 -3.15 7.26 2.23
CA VAL A 8 -2.74 6.85 3.57
C VAL A 8 -1.26 7.12 3.79
N GLN A 9 -0.82 7.06 5.04
CA GLN A 9 0.61 7.10 5.36
C GLN A 9 1.09 5.70 5.74
N VAL A 10 2.24 5.32 5.20
CA VAL A 10 2.88 4.05 5.51
C VAL A 10 4.32 4.31 5.89
N THR A 11 4.72 3.83 7.06
CA THR A 11 6.13 3.85 7.48
C THR A 11 6.78 2.56 7.03
N LEU A 12 7.97 2.69 6.45
CA LEU A 12 8.79 1.57 6.04
C LEU A 12 9.83 1.22 7.11
N THR A 13 10.22 -0.04 7.17
CA THR A 13 11.43 -0.48 7.88
C THR A 13 12.69 0.07 7.19
N GLY A 14 13.84 -0.03 7.85
CA GLY A 14 15.13 0.27 7.22
C GLY A 14 15.46 -0.61 6.00
N THR A 15 14.75 -1.72 5.80
CA THR A 15 14.85 -2.60 4.63
C THR A 15 13.81 -2.29 3.54
N GLY A 16 13.00 -1.25 3.72
CA GLY A 16 12.00 -0.82 2.75
C GLY A 16 10.69 -1.61 2.76
N GLN A 17 10.42 -2.38 3.82
CA GLN A 17 9.16 -3.12 3.97
C GLN A 17 8.12 -2.29 4.73
N PRO A 18 6.82 -2.33 4.35
CA PRO A 18 5.75 -1.74 5.15
C PRO A 18 5.75 -2.25 6.59
N HIS A 19 5.76 -1.32 7.54
CA HIS A 19 5.81 -1.63 8.98
C HIS A 19 4.59 -1.08 9.75
N MET A 20 4.12 0.11 9.38
CA MET A 20 3.02 0.77 10.06
C MET A 20 2.11 1.43 9.02
N LEU A 21 0.80 1.25 9.17
CA LEU A 21 -0.23 1.93 8.37
C LEU A 21 -0.95 2.95 9.26
N LEU A 22 -1.02 4.22 8.85
CA LEU A 22 -1.89 5.21 9.48
C LEU A 22 -3.19 5.31 8.70
N LEU A 23 -4.28 4.85 9.29
CA LEU A 23 -5.62 4.84 8.69
C LEU A 23 -6.61 5.56 9.62
N ASP A 24 -7.24 6.62 9.12
CA ASP A 24 -8.22 7.42 9.87
C ASP A 24 -7.71 7.86 11.26
N GLY A 25 -6.43 8.26 11.33
CA GLY A 25 -5.75 8.69 12.56
C GLY A 25 -5.33 7.54 13.49
N ARG A 26 -5.56 6.28 13.11
CA ARG A 26 -5.16 5.08 13.87
C ARG A 26 -3.91 4.46 13.27
N ALA A 27 -2.90 4.24 14.10
CA ALA A 27 -1.70 3.51 13.73
C ALA A 27 -1.96 2.00 13.86
N LEU A 28 -1.93 1.30 12.72
CA LEU A 28 -2.12 -0.14 12.62
C LEU A 28 -0.77 -0.81 12.31
N PRO A 29 -0.19 -1.58 13.25
CA PRO A 29 1.05 -2.29 12.99
C PRO A 29 0.82 -3.38 11.95
N ILE A 30 1.67 -3.39 10.93
CA ILE A 30 1.67 -4.40 9.88
C ILE A 30 2.37 -5.64 10.43
N ARG A 31 1.61 -6.72 10.61
CA ARG A 31 2.12 -8.00 11.15
C ARG A 31 2.81 -8.82 10.08
N GLU A 32 2.32 -8.74 8.85
CA GLU A 32 2.80 -9.54 7.73
C GLU A 32 2.58 -8.81 6.41
N VAL A 33 3.56 -8.92 5.51
CA VAL A 33 3.41 -8.61 4.09
C VAL A 33 3.16 -9.95 3.39
N ILE A 34 1.91 -10.21 3.06
CA ILE A 34 1.43 -11.47 2.47
C ILE A 34 1.97 -11.60 1.03
N ASP A 35 1.96 -10.51 0.27
CA ASP A 35 2.48 -10.50 -1.10
C ASP A 35 3.00 -9.11 -1.49
N ARG A 36 3.91 -9.06 -2.47
CA ARG A 36 4.47 -7.86 -3.07
C ARG A 36 4.63 -8.05 -4.57
N TRP A 37 4.08 -7.14 -5.35
CA TRP A 37 4.22 -7.15 -6.80
C TRP A 37 4.38 -5.75 -7.36
N ARG A 38 4.83 -5.66 -8.62
CA ARG A 38 4.89 -4.39 -9.35
C ARG A 38 3.79 -4.35 -10.40
N TYR A 39 2.99 -3.29 -10.38
CA TYR A 39 1.97 -3.08 -11.40
C TYR A 39 2.43 -1.98 -12.37
N GLY A 40 2.62 -2.37 -13.63
CA GLY A 40 3.15 -1.48 -14.67
C GLY A 40 2.13 -0.50 -15.27
N GLY A 41 0.83 -0.68 -15.01
CA GLY A 41 -0.22 0.13 -15.64
C GLY A 41 -0.15 0.12 -17.16
N ARG A 42 -0.68 1.18 -17.77
CA ARG A 42 -0.53 1.46 -19.21
C ARG A 42 0.77 2.23 -19.44
N TRP A 43 1.91 1.59 -19.16
CA TRP A 43 3.24 2.21 -19.27
C TRP A 43 3.51 2.75 -20.69
N TRP A 44 2.91 2.14 -21.72
CA TRP A 44 2.97 2.63 -23.10
C TRP A 44 2.22 3.96 -23.33
N LEU A 45 1.39 4.38 -22.38
CA LEU A 45 0.75 5.70 -22.33
C LEU A 45 1.40 6.64 -21.30
N GLY A 46 2.56 6.27 -20.76
CA GLY A 46 3.28 7.08 -19.78
C GLY A 46 2.75 6.94 -18.34
N GLU A 47 1.89 5.97 -18.04
CA GLU A 47 1.54 5.69 -16.64
C GLU A 47 2.77 5.22 -15.86
N VAL A 48 2.95 5.83 -14.68
CA VAL A 48 4.04 5.49 -13.77
C VAL A 48 3.73 4.15 -13.09
N PRO A 49 4.68 3.20 -13.03
CA PRO A 49 4.49 1.95 -12.32
C PRO A 49 4.30 2.19 -10.82
N ARG A 50 3.61 1.28 -10.17
CA ARG A 50 3.44 1.28 -8.71
C ARG A 50 3.89 -0.02 -8.10
N GLU A 51 4.42 0.06 -6.89
CA GLU A 51 4.61 -1.13 -6.05
C GLU A 51 3.32 -1.41 -5.29
N CYS A 52 2.94 -2.67 -5.27
CA CYS A 52 1.73 -3.11 -4.60
C CYS A 52 2.10 -4.10 -3.49
N PHE A 53 1.40 -4.00 -2.38
CA PHE A 53 1.59 -4.83 -1.20
C PHE A 53 0.24 -5.34 -0.73
N LEU A 54 0.14 -6.65 -0.48
CA LEU A 54 -0.95 -7.24 0.28
C LEU A 54 -0.44 -7.44 1.71
N ILE A 55 -1.14 -6.87 2.69
CA ILE A 55 -0.66 -6.84 4.08
C ILE A 55 -1.74 -7.28 5.06
N GLN A 56 -1.31 -7.76 6.22
CA GLN A 56 -2.15 -8.02 7.39
C GLN A 56 -1.80 -7.02 8.50
N ALA A 57 -2.78 -6.24 8.97
CA ALA A 57 -2.65 -5.29 10.07
C ALA A 57 -3.78 -5.48 11.09
N GLY A 58 -3.52 -6.25 12.15
CA GLY A 58 -4.58 -6.65 13.10
C GLY A 58 -5.56 -7.62 12.43
N SER A 59 -6.86 -7.30 12.44
CA SER A 59 -7.90 -8.02 11.68
C SER A 59 -8.04 -7.54 10.23
N LEU A 60 -7.45 -6.39 9.89
CA LEU A 60 -7.54 -5.79 8.56
C LEU A 60 -6.58 -6.46 7.59
N THR A 61 -7.09 -6.99 6.48
CA THR A 61 -6.30 -7.30 5.28
C THR A 61 -6.44 -6.15 4.28
N ALA A 62 -5.31 -5.61 3.81
CA ALA A 62 -5.30 -4.43 2.95
C ALA A 62 -4.38 -4.58 1.74
N GLU A 63 -4.80 -4.01 0.61
CA GLU A 63 -3.97 -3.80 -0.57
C GLU A 63 -3.48 -2.35 -0.58
N LEU A 64 -2.17 -2.16 -0.52
CA LEU A 64 -1.50 -0.87 -0.53
C LEU A 64 -0.78 -0.67 -1.86
N HIS A 65 -0.89 0.52 -2.44
CA HIS A 65 -0.14 0.94 -3.62
C HIS A 65 0.81 2.08 -3.25
N HIS A 66 2.08 1.95 -3.64
CA HIS A 66 3.09 2.99 -3.52
C HIS A 66 3.43 3.48 -4.92
N ALA A 67 3.11 4.74 -5.20
CA ALA A 67 3.45 5.36 -6.48
C ALA A 67 4.97 5.55 -6.57
N ALA A 68 5.56 5.23 -7.73
CA ALA A 68 6.99 5.47 -7.91
C ALA A 68 7.30 6.98 -7.89
N PRO A 69 8.56 7.37 -7.61
CA PRO A 69 8.98 8.76 -7.65
C PRO A 69 8.64 9.45 -8.99
N PRO A 70 8.34 10.77 -8.98
CA PRO A 70 8.41 11.69 -7.83
C PRO A 70 7.18 11.68 -6.92
N ASP A 71 6.13 10.91 -7.26
CA ASP A 71 4.85 10.98 -6.55
C ASP A 71 4.97 10.43 -5.12
N GLY A 72 5.48 9.19 -4.96
CA GLY A 72 5.79 8.61 -3.65
C GLY A 72 4.60 8.41 -2.71
N ARG A 73 3.38 8.75 -3.14
CA ARG A 73 2.15 8.62 -2.35
C ARG A 73 1.77 7.17 -2.13
N TRP A 74 1.17 6.93 -0.97
CA TRP A 74 0.60 5.65 -0.59
C TRP A 74 -0.91 5.68 -0.67
N TRP A 75 -1.48 4.62 -1.23
CA TRP A 75 -2.91 4.46 -1.41
C TRP A 75 -3.37 3.15 -0.81
N LEU A 76 -4.40 3.23 0.03
CA LEU A 76 -5.21 2.10 0.40
C LEU A 76 -6.17 1.81 -0.76
N ALA A 77 -5.81 0.82 -1.57
CA ALA A 77 -6.54 0.47 -2.76
C ALA A 77 -7.80 -0.34 -2.41
N ARG A 78 -7.64 -1.33 -1.53
CA ARG A 78 -8.72 -2.24 -1.11
C ARG A 78 -8.54 -2.68 0.34
N VAL A 79 -9.65 -3.00 0.99
CA VAL A 79 -9.69 -3.52 2.36
C VAL A 79 -10.64 -4.70 2.51
N GLN A 80 -10.36 -5.53 3.50
CA GLN A 80 -11.27 -6.53 4.04
C GLN A 80 -11.04 -6.61 5.55
N ASP A 81 -12.13 -6.50 6.31
CA ASP A 81 -12.21 -6.52 7.76
C ASP A 81 -13.03 -7.71 8.28
#